data_AF-A0A354DJW0-F1
#
_entry.id   AF-A0A354DJW0-F1
#
_cell.length_a   1.000
_cell.length_b   1.000
_cell.length_c   1.000
_cell.angle_alpha   90.00
_cell.angle_beta   90.00
_cell.angle_gamma   90.00
#
_symmetry.space_group_name_H-M   'P 1'
#
loop_
_entity.id
_entity.type
_entity.pdbx_description
1 polymer ?
#
loop_
_entity_poly.entity_id
_entity_poly.type
_entity_poly.pdbx_seq_one_letter_code
_entity_poly.pdbx_strand_id
1 'polypeptide(L)'
;MKLQFLLTEKDYIEFNIYHMNHSPTYKKAIFFQRYILSLVYLILPFFFAQTSTIPLKFWLIPFIIVWLLWVLFYKKYSHRRSLRYIRQMIKEGKVGNSLGKITIELNDKGIIETTDNGESKTKWNGIDKLGESKDYFFLYMDSLKAYIVPKRCFVNDEEKEEFVNKIKSNLSKLIL
;
A
#
# COMPACT_ATOMS: atom_id res chain seq x y z
N MET A 1 12.15 13.09 -21.24
CA MET A 1 11.95 13.81 -19.97
C MET A 1 12.67 13.02 -18.89
N LYS A 2 13.44 13.69 -18.05
CA LYS A 2 14.24 13.08 -16.98
C LYS A 2 14.01 13.86 -15.69
N LEU A 3 13.59 13.17 -14.64
CA LEU A 3 13.33 13.72 -13.32
C LEU A 3 14.33 13.14 -12.34
N GLN A 4 14.92 13.98 -11.50
CA GLN A 4 15.82 13.53 -10.43
C GLN A 4 15.33 14.08 -9.10
N PHE A 5 15.18 13.20 -8.11
CA PHE A 5 14.69 13.57 -6.80
C PHE A 5 15.23 12.66 -5.70
N LEU A 6 15.14 13.14 -4.47
CA LEU A 6 15.45 12.36 -3.28
C LEU A 6 14.15 11.83 -2.68
N LEU A 7 14.02 10.51 -2.56
CA LEU A 7 12.95 9.87 -1.83
C LEU A 7 13.40 9.60 -0.39
N THR A 8 12.75 10.23 0.57
CA THR A 8 13.03 10.05 2.00
C THR A 8 12.17 8.94 2.58
N GLU A 9 12.57 8.44 3.75
CA GLU A 9 11.77 7.47 4.51
C GLU A 9 10.36 7.96 4.81
N LYS A 10 10.21 9.27 5.08
CA LYS A 10 8.90 9.88 5.36
C LYS A 10 7.99 9.78 4.16
N ASP A 11 8.50 10.08 2.98
CA ASP A 11 7.74 10.00 1.72
C ASP A 11 7.30 8.58 1.43
N TYR A 12 8.20 7.62 1.65
CA TYR A 12 7.90 6.20 1.47
C TYR A 12 6.81 5.72 2.43
N ILE A 13 6.86 6.15 3.69
CA ILE A 13 5.83 5.84 4.69
C ILE A 13 4.49 6.47 4.31
N GLU A 14 4.46 7.75 3.95
CA GLU A 14 3.24 8.46 3.55
C GLU A 14 2.62 7.83 2.31
N PHE A 15 3.43 7.50 1.31
CA PHE A 15 3.00 6.76 0.14
C PHE A 15 2.35 5.42 0.52
N ASN A 16 3.02 4.60 1.32
CA ASN A 16 2.51 3.28 1.69
C ASN A 16 1.19 3.41 2.47
N ILE A 17 1.07 4.39 3.37
CA ILE A 17 -0.19 4.67 4.08
C ILE A 17 -1.29 5.05 3.08
N TYR A 18 -0.99 5.93 2.12
CA TYR A 18 -1.95 6.33 1.09
C TYR A 18 -2.39 5.13 0.25
N HIS A 19 -1.44 4.32 -0.22
CA HIS A 19 -1.70 3.13 -1.01
C HIS A 19 -2.54 2.11 -0.25
N MET A 20 -2.21 1.82 1.01
CA MET A 20 -3.00 0.93 1.88
C MET A 20 -4.45 1.42 2.02
N ASN A 21 -4.65 2.74 2.16
CA ASN A 21 -5.98 3.32 2.32
C ASN A 21 -6.81 3.37 1.01
N HIS A 22 -6.19 3.20 -0.15
CA HIS A 22 -6.87 3.23 -1.45
C HIS A 22 -6.90 1.88 -2.16
N SER A 23 -6.10 0.90 -1.72
CA SER A 23 -6.07 -0.44 -2.29
C SER A 23 -7.29 -1.28 -1.86
N PRO A 24 -8.12 -1.77 -2.80
CA PRO A 24 -9.27 -2.61 -2.48
C PRO A 24 -8.83 -3.95 -1.89
N THR A 25 -7.68 -4.49 -2.30
CA THR A 25 -7.10 -5.73 -1.78
C THR A 25 -6.80 -5.61 -0.29
N TYR A 26 -6.17 -4.50 0.12
CA TYR A 26 -5.86 -4.25 1.53
C TYR A 26 -7.12 -4.04 2.37
N LYS A 27 -8.10 -3.28 1.85
CA LYS A 27 -9.40 -3.09 2.53
C LYS A 27 -10.13 -4.42 2.73
N LYS A 28 -10.17 -5.27 1.70
CA LYS A 28 -10.75 -6.62 1.78
C LYS A 28 -10.00 -7.45 2.81
N ALA A 29 -8.67 -7.51 2.79
CA ALA A 29 -7.90 -8.27 3.76
C ALA A 29 -8.16 -7.84 5.21
N ILE A 30 -8.20 -6.53 5.48
CA ILE A 30 -8.60 -6.00 6.80
C ILE A 30 -10.03 -6.42 7.16
N PHE A 31 -10.98 -6.33 6.22
CA PHE A 31 -12.36 -6.72 6.46
C PHE A 31 -12.46 -8.21 6.83
N PHE A 32 -11.83 -9.09 6.04
CA PHE A 32 -11.78 -10.53 6.31
C PHE A 32 -11.18 -10.84 7.69
N GLN A 33 -10.02 -10.26 8.03
CA GLN A 33 -9.39 -10.49 9.33
C GLN A 33 -10.17 -9.87 10.51
N ARG A 34 -10.85 -8.75 10.28
CA ARG A 34 -11.64 -8.08 11.33
C ARG A 34 -12.91 -8.85 11.66
N TYR A 35 -13.63 -9.32 10.65
CA TYR A 35 -14.96 -9.89 10.83
C TYR A 35 -14.95 -11.41 10.72
N ILE A 36 -14.45 -11.97 9.61
CA ILE A 36 -14.55 -13.40 9.33
C ILE A 36 -13.67 -14.21 10.28
N LEU A 37 -12.41 -13.80 10.48
CA LEU A 37 -11.53 -14.49 11.43
C LEU A 37 -12.03 -14.39 12.87
N SER A 38 -12.67 -13.27 13.23
CA SER A 38 -13.20 -13.03 14.57
C SER A 38 -14.41 -13.91 14.92
N LEU A 39 -15.12 -14.46 13.93
CA LEU A 39 -16.26 -15.36 14.17
C LEU A 39 -15.88 -16.61 14.96
N VAL A 40 -14.59 -17.00 14.92
CA VAL A 40 -14.09 -18.11 15.74
C VAL A 40 -14.38 -17.90 17.23
N TYR A 41 -14.33 -16.65 17.72
CA TYR A 41 -14.64 -16.32 19.11
C TYR A 41 -16.10 -16.58 19.47
N LEU A 42 -17.02 -16.57 18.49
CA LEU A 42 -18.43 -16.88 18.72
C LEU A 42 -18.71 -18.39 18.69
N ILE A 43 -17.83 -19.18 18.07
CA ILE A 43 -17.97 -20.64 17.95
C ILE A 43 -17.32 -21.35 19.14
N LEU A 44 -16.19 -20.84 19.65
CA LEU A 44 -15.45 -21.43 20.77
C LEU A 44 -16.31 -21.71 22.03
N PRO A 45 -17.25 -20.86 22.47
CA PRO A 45 -18.13 -21.13 23.62
C PRO A 45 -18.88 -22.46 23.54
N PHE A 46 -19.27 -22.89 22.33
CA PHE A 46 -20.01 -24.14 22.13
C PHE A 46 -19.16 -25.38 22.42
N PHE A 47 -17.86 -25.33 22.09
CA PHE A 47 -16.92 -26.41 22.43
C PHE A 47 -16.66 -26.48 23.93
N PHE A 48 -16.47 -25.33 24.59
CA PHE A 48 -16.26 -25.29 26.04
C PHE A 48 -17.51 -25.67 26.85
N ALA A 49 -18.71 -25.39 26.34
CA ALA A 49 -19.96 -25.80 26.99
C ALA A 49 -20.19 -27.31 26.95
N GLN A 50 -19.60 -28.06 26.01
CA GLN A 50 -19.70 -29.52 25.97
C GLN A 50 -18.80 -30.22 26.98
N THR A 51 -17.68 -29.59 27.38
CA THR A 51 -16.67 -30.19 28.26
C THR A 51 -16.75 -29.70 29.71
N SER A 52 -17.55 -28.65 29.97
CA SER A 52 -17.68 -28.04 31.30
C SER A 52 -19.09 -28.22 31.86
N THR A 53 -19.21 -28.21 33.19
CA THR A 53 -20.50 -28.22 33.91
C THR A 53 -21.19 -26.85 33.92
N ILE A 54 -20.52 -25.82 33.38
CA ILE A 54 -20.97 -24.43 33.36
C ILE A 54 -21.92 -24.22 32.17
N PRO A 55 -23.13 -23.63 32.38
CA PRO A 55 -24.05 -23.35 31.29
C PRO A 55 -23.45 -22.43 30.21
N LEU A 56 -23.79 -22.70 28.94
CA LEU A 56 -23.32 -21.96 27.76
C LEU A 56 -23.42 -20.42 27.89
N LYS A 57 -24.47 -19.92 28.54
CA LYS A 57 -24.69 -18.47 28.73
C LYS A 57 -23.53 -17.78 29.45
N PHE A 58 -22.91 -18.44 30.42
CA PHE A 58 -21.77 -17.89 31.15
C PHE A 58 -20.50 -17.87 30.30
N TRP A 59 -20.33 -18.80 29.37
CA TRP A 59 -19.24 -18.79 28.40
C TRP A 59 -19.45 -17.76 27.29
N LEU A 60 -20.68 -17.53 26.85
CA LEU A 60 -20.97 -16.56 25.78
C LEU A 60 -20.55 -15.13 26.14
N ILE A 61 -20.79 -14.69 27.38
CA ILE A 61 -20.53 -13.32 27.83
C ILE A 61 -19.06 -12.89 27.61
N PRO A 62 -18.04 -13.58 28.16
CA PRO A 62 -16.64 -13.17 27.98
C PRO A 62 -16.19 -13.26 26.52
N PHE A 63 -16.66 -14.24 25.75
CA PHE A 63 -16.30 -14.38 24.34
C PHE A 63 -16.91 -13.29 23.45
N ILE A 64 -18.14 -12.87 23.74
CA ILE A 64 -18.77 -11.72 23.07
C ILE A 64 -17.99 -10.44 23.40
N ILE A 65 -17.58 -10.25 24.66
CA ILE A 65 -16.77 -9.08 25.06
C ILE A 65 -15.44 -9.08 24.30
N VAL A 66 -14.73 -10.21 24.26
CA VAL A 66 -13.45 -10.34 23.52
C VAL A 66 -13.65 -10.06 22.02
N TRP A 67 -14.71 -10.62 21.43
CA TRP A 67 -15.05 -10.36 20.03
C TRP A 67 -15.31 -8.87 19.76
N LEU A 68 -16.07 -8.22 20.62
CA LEU A 68 -16.41 -6.80 20.49
C LEU A 68 -15.16 -5.91 20.64
N LEU A 69 -14.30 -6.21 21.62
CA LEU A 69 -13.00 -5.56 21.77
C LEU A 69 -12.12 -5.77 20.53
N TRP A 70 -12.07 -6.99 19.98
CA TRP A 70 -11.33 -7.26 18.75
C TRP A 70 -11.84 -6.38 17.60
N VAL A 71 -13.14 -6.40 17.31
CA VAL A 71 -13.73 -5.63 16.21
C VAL A 71 -13.51 -4.12 16.37
N LEU A 72 -13.55 -3.58 17.59
CA LEU A 72 -13.29 -2.17 17.86
C LEU A 72 -11.81 -1.79 17.68
N PHE A 73 -10.90 -2.56 18.29
CA PHE A 73 -9.48 -2.19 18.35
C PHE A 73 -8.67 -2.67 17.12
N TYR A 74 -9.18 -3.62 16.34
CA TYR A 74 -8.45 -4.23 15.23
C TYR A 74 -8.00 -3.22 14.16
N LYS A 75 -8.83 -2.23 13.81
CA LYS A 75 -8.45 -1.20 12.82
C LYS A 75 -7.22 -0.41 13.27
N LYS A 76 -7.21 0.01 14.54
CA LYS A 76 -6.09 0.75 15.14
C LYS A 76 -4.85 -0.13 15.30
N TYR A 77 -5.04 -1.39 15.70
CA TYR A 77 -3.97 -2.38 15.81
C TYR A 77 -3.30 -2.66 14.47
N SER A 78 -4.09 -2.97 13.43
CA SER A 78 -3.60 -3.25 12.08
C SER A 78 -2.80 -2.07 11.52
N HIS A 79 -3.32 -0.85 11.62
CA HIS A 79 -2.61 0.35 11.19
C HIS A 79 -1.26 0.54 11.92
N ARG A 80 -1.24 0.42 13.25
CA ARG A 80 0.00 0.52 14.05
C ARG A 80 0.99 -0.60 13.72
N ARG A 81 0.51 -1.81 13.44
CA ARG A 81 1.34 -2.95 13.06
C ARG A 81 1.96 -2.73 11.69
N SER A 82 1.19 -2.29 10.69
CA SER A 82 1.71 -1.98 9.36
C SER A 82 2.74 -0.86 9.37
N LEU A 83 2.51 0.21 10.13
CA LEU A 83 3.51 1.28 10.29
C LEU A 83 4.82 0.79 10.91
N ARG A 84 4.74 -0.03 11.96
CA ARG A 84 5.93 -0.64 12.56
C ARG A 84 6.66 -1.54 11.58
N TYR A 85 5.91 -2.35 10.82
CA TYR A 85 6.48 -3.22 9.80
C TYR A 85 7.21 -2.44 8.69
N ILE A 86 6.59 -1.38 8.14
CA ILE A 86 7.22 -0.53 7.13
C ILE A 86 8.50 0.10 7.68
N ARG A 87 8.46 0.68 8.89
CA ARG A 87 9.65 1.25 9.54
C ARG A 87 10.74 0.21 9.77
N GLN A 88 10.35 -1.00 10.15
CA GLN A 88 11.29 -2.09 10.34
C GLN A 88 11.93 -2.53 9.02
N MET A 89 11.16 -2.63 7.93
CA MET A 89 11.71 -2.91 6.60
C MET A 89 12.70 -1.84 6.15
N ILE A 90 12.42 -0.56 6.41
CA ILE A 90 13.34 0.55 6.13
C ILE A 90 14.65 0.36 6.91
N LYS A 91 14.55 0.13 8.22
CA LYS A 91 15.72 -0.09 9.09
C LYS A 91 16.55 -1.30 8.70
N GLU A 92 15.90 -2.37 8.23
CA GLU A 92 16.56 -3.60 7.78
C GLU A 92 17.11 -3.48 6.34
N GLY A 93 16.98 -2.32 5.68
CA GLY A 93 17.41 -2.13 4.28
C GLY A 93 16.57 -2.91 3.26
N LYS A 94 15.45 -3.51 3.69
CA LYS A 94 14.59 -4.37 2.86
C LYS A 94 13.64 -3.60 1.94
N VAL A 95 13.63 -2.27 2.04
CA VAL A 95 12.96 -1.41 1.06
C VAL A 95 13.76 -1.35 -0.26
N GLY A 96 14.93 -1.99 -0.31
CA GLY A 96 15.76 -2.10 -1.49
C GLY A 96 16.16 -0.71 -1.96
N ASN A 97 16.01 -0.47 -3.26
CA ASN A 97 16.48 0.74 -3.90
C ASN A 97 15.44 1.87 -3.93
N SER A 98 14.30 1.68 -3.27
CA SER A 98 13.21 2.67 -3.28
C SER A 98 13.46 3.88 -2.37
N LEU A 99 14.66 4.04 -1.81
CA LEU A 99 15.05 5.18 -0.98
C LEU A 99 16.34 5.80 -1.51
N GLY A 100 16.52 7.09 -1.30
CA GLY A 100 17.70 7.82 -1.74
C GLY A 100 17.49 8.53 -3.07
N LYS A 101 18.57 8.66 -3.85
CA LYS A 101 18.52 9.38 -5.13
C LYS A 101 17.87 8.50 -6.18
N ILE A 102 16.75 8.98 -6.71
CA ILE A 102 16.01 8.32 -7.78
C ILE A 102 16.02 9.22 -9.00
N THR A 103 16.30 8.62 -10.14
CA THR A 103 16.18 9.25 -11.45
C THR A 103 15.14 8.49 -12.25
N ILE A 104 14.10 9.18 -12.71
CA ILE A 104 13.08 8.61 -13.60
C ILE A 104 13.23 9.24 -14.98
N GLU A 105 13.41 8.41 -15.99
CA GLU A 105 13.45 8.81 -17.38
C GLU A 105 12.27 8.22 -18.16
N LEU A 106 11.54 9.09 -18.86
CA LEU A 106 10.43 8.72 -19.73
C LEU A 106 10.87 8.87 -21.19
N ASN A 107 10.93 7.74 -21.89
CA ASN A 107 11.25 7.65 -23.30
C ASN A 107 10.16 6.90 -24.08
N ASP A 108 10.35 6.73 -25.38
CA ASP A 108 9.34 6.12 -26.26
C ASP A 108 9.16 4.62 -26.00
N LYS A 109 10.15 3.96 -25.39
CA LYS A 109 10.10 2.52 -25.05
C LYS A 109 9.45 2.25 -23.70
N GLY A 110 9.50 3.21 -22.78
CA GLY A 110 8.94 3.06 -21.43
C GLY A 110 9.53 4.02 -20.40
N ILE A 111 9.52 3.54 -19.16
CA ILE A 111 10.06 4.21 -17.98
C ILE A 111 11.35 3.50 -17.56
N ILE A 112 12.38 4.29 -17.30
CA ILE A 112 13.64 3.84 -16.71
C ILE A 112 13.77 4.49 -15.34
N GLU A 113 13.90 3.68 -14.30
CA GLU A 113 14.23 4.12 -12.95
C GLU A 113 15.68 3.77 -12.66
N THR A 114 16.48 4.76 -12.29
CA THR A 114 17.86 4.58 -11.83
C THR A 114 17.97 4.99 -10.37
N THR A 115 18.61 4.14 -9.60
CA THR A 115 18.84 4.27 -8.16
C THR A 115 20.32 4.02 -7.88
N ASP A 116 20.81 4.36 -6.68
CA ASP A 116 22.22 4.16 -6.33
C ASP A 116 22.68 2.68 -6.44
N ASN A 117 21.73 1.75 -6.37
CA ASN A 117 21.96 0.31 -6.31
C ASN A 117 21.50 -0.44 -7.58
N GLY A 118 21.05 0.26 -8.63
CA GLY A 118 20.67 -0.38 -9.88
C GLY A 118 19.69 0.40 -10.76
N GLU A 119 19.38 -0.20 -11.91
CA GLU A 119 18.49 0.35 -12.94
C GLU A 119 17.34 -0.63 -13.21
N SER A 120 16.12 -0.11 -13.30
CA SER A 120 14.91 -0.85 -13.65
C SER A 120 14.27 -0.27 -14.90
N LYS A 121 13.85 -1.13 -15.83
CA LYS A 121 13.24 -0.72 -17.11
C LYS A 121 11.87 -1.36 -17.23
N THR A 122 10.86 -0.52 -17.39
CA THR A 122 9.47 -0.96 -17.54
C THR A 122 8.91 -0.41 -18.83
N LYS A 123 8.48 -1.31 -19.73
CA LYS A 123 7.79 -0.94 -20.96
C LYS A 123 6.43 -0.31 -20.64
N TRP A 124 5.90 0.50 -21.55
CA TRP A 124 4.58 1.12 -21.37
C TRP A 124 3.45 0.09 -21.10
N ASN A 125 3.47 -1.08 -21.76
CA ASN A 125 2.51 -2.16 -21.51
C ASN A 125 2.58 -2.76 -20.09
N GLY A 126 3.68 -2.50 -19.37
CA GLY A 126 3.84 -2.91 -17.97
C GLY A 126 3.28 -1.90 -16.98
N ILE A 127 2.67 -0.81 -17.44
CA ILE A 127 2.02 0.19 -16.59
C ILE A 127 0.50 0.03 -16.71
N ASP A 128 -0.13 -0.33 -15.60
CA ASP A 128 -1.58 -0.51 -15.48
C ASP A 128 -2.31 0.83 -15.45
N LYS A 129 -1.86 1.76 -14.61
CA LYS A 129 -2.54 3.06 -14.44
C LYS A 129 -1.68 4.13 -13.78
N LEU A 130 -2.06 5.38 -14.03
CA LEU A 130 -1.60 6.56 -13.29
C LEU A 130 -2.56 6.85 -12.14
N GLY A 131 -2.06 6.79 -10.90
CA GLY A 131 -2.73 7.29 -9.72
C GLY A 131 -2.17 8.64 -9.28
N GLU A 132 -3.00 9.46 -8.64
CA GLU A 132 -2.61 10.76 -8.13
C GLU A 132 -3.06 10.92 -6.67
N SER A 133 -2.22 11.54 -5.87
CA SER A 133 -2.54 12.05 -4.53
C SER A 133 -2.26 13.55 -4.47
N LYS A 134 -2.46 14.18 -3.31
CA LYS A 134 -2.11 15.59 -3.12
C LYS A 134 -0.65 15.87 -3.49
N ASP A 135 0.27 15.03 -3.01
CA ASP A 135 1.71 15.32 -3.04
C ASP A 135 2.52 14.42 -3.99
N TYR A 136 1.92 13.35 -4.53
CA TYR A 136 2.62 12.35 -5.33
C TYR A 136 1.81 11.85 -6.54
N PHE A 137 2.50 11.47 -7.60
CA PHE A 137 2.00 10.60 -8.66
C PHE A 137 2.49 9.16 -8.47
N PHE A 138 1.66 8.21 -8.88
CA PHE A 138 1.92 6.78 -8.78
C PHE A 138 1.72 6.10 -10.13
N LEU A 139 2.79 5.51 -10.66
CA LEU A 139 2.73 4.73 -11.89
C LEU A 139 2.65 3.26 -11.51
N TYR A 140 1.43 2.74 -11.46
CA TYR A 140 1.17 1.37 -11.04
C TYR A 140 1.58 0.39 -12.13
N MET A 141 2.45 -0.55 -11.79
CA MET A 141 2.74 -1.72 -12.63
C MET A 141 1.76 -2.85 -12.34
N ASP A 142 1.40 -3.00 -11.06
CA ASP A 142 0.38 -3.92 -10.58
C ASP A 142 -0.27 -3.36 -9.30
N SER A 143 -1.05 -4.19 -8.60
CA SER A 143 -1.74 -3.79 -7.36
C SER A 143 -0.84 -3.55 -6.14
N LEU A 144 0.44 -3.91 -6.21
CA LEU A 144 1.42 -3.90 -5.10
C LEU A 144 2.69 -3.10 -5.42
N LYS A 145 2.97 -2.79 -6.70
CA LYS A 145 4.16 -2.10 -7.15
C LYS A 145 3.80 -0.86 -7.98
N ALA A 146 4.39 0.27 -7.60
CA ALA A 146 4.28 1.50 -8.34
C ALA A 146 5.58 2.30 -8.26
N TYR A 147 5.89 3.07 -9.30
CA TYR A 147 6.87 4.14 -9.19
C TYR A 147 6.24 5.32 -8.45
N ILE A 148 7.00 5.90 -7.51
CA ILE A 148 6.57 7.02 -6.69
C ILE A 148 7.26 8.28 -7.20
N VAL A 149 6.48 9.26 -7.67
CA VAL A 149 7.01 10.53 -8.19
C VAL A 149 6.46 11.68 -7.34
N PRO A 150 7.26 12.25 -6.43
CA PRO A 150 6.86 13.40 -5.63
C PRO A 150 6.62 14.62 -6.50
N LYS A 151 5.49 15.31 -6.34
CA LYS A 151 5.18 16.51 -7.15
C LYS A 151 6.16 17.67 -6.94
N ARG A 152 6.89 17.65 -5.82
CA ARG A 152 7.95 18.62 -5.54
C ARG A 152 9.19 18.47 -6.44
N CYS A 153 9.29 17.43 -7.26
CA CYS A 153 10.41 17.28 -8.21
C CYS A 153 10.22 18.09 -9.48
N PHE A 154 9.01 18.59 -9.76
CA PHE A 154 8.72 19.43 -10.90
C PHE A 154 9.07 20.89 -10.58
N VAL A 155 9.71 21.57 -11.52
CA VAL A 155 10.12 22.98 -11.39
C VAL A 155 8.90 23.90 -11.44
N ASN A 156 7.92 23.56 -12.28
CA ASN A 156 6.70 24.32 -12.48
C ASN A 156 5.50 23.41 -12.83
N ASP A 157 4.30 24.00 -12.89
CA ASP A 157 3.09 23.26 -13.26
C ASP A 157 3.10 22.80 -14.73
N GLU A 158 3.83 23.49 -15.62
CA GLU A 158 3.96 23.10 -17.03
C GLU A 158 4.71 21.77 -17.18
N GLU A 159 5.86 21.61 -16.50
CA GLU A 159 6.64 20.36 -16.52
C GLU A 159 5.84 19.20 -15.92
N LYS A 160 5.05 19.50 -14.89
CA LYS A 160 4.12 18.54 -14.28
C LYS A 160 3.02 18.12 -15.26
N GLU A 161 2.44 19.07 -15.99
CA GLU A 161 1.44 18.77 -17.03
C GLU A 161 2.04 17.98 -18.18
N GLU A 162 3.26 18.32 -18.62
CA GLU A 162 4.00 17.57 -19.65
C GLU A 162 4.18 16.11 -19.24
N PHE A 163 4.60 15.87 -17.99
CA PHE A 163 4.73 14.53 -17.42
C PHE A 163 3.42 13.74 -17.50
N VAL A 164 2.33 14.32 -17.00
CA VAL A 164 1.01 13.67 -17.00
C VAL A 164 0.52 13.39 -18.42
N ASN A 165 0.67 14.35 -19.33
CA ASN A 165 0.27 14.20 -20.74
C ASN A 165 1.07 13.11 -21.44
N LYS A 166 2.38 13.04 -21.18
CA LYS A 166 3.24 11.99 -21.75
C LYS A 166 2.83 10.60 -21.29
N ILE A 167 2.48 10.44 -20.01
CA ILE A 167 2.00 9.15 -19.49
C ILE A 167 0.65 8.79 -20.10
N LYS A 168 -0.31 9.72 -20.09
CA LYS A 168 -1.65 9.48 -20.63
C LYS A 168 -1.62 9.12 -22.11
N SER A 169 -0.81 9.81 -22.91
CA SER A 169 -0.65 9.54 -24.34
C SER A 169 -0.08 8.13 -24.61
N ASN A 170 0.87 7.68 -23.81
CA ASN A 170 1.42 6.33 -23.97
C ASN A 170 0.48 5.23 -23.46
N LEU A 171 -0.29 5.49 -22.40
CA LEU A 171 -1.31 4.55 -21.93
C LEU A 171 -2.49 4.43 -22.90
N SER A 172 -2.94 5.53 -23.52
CA SER A 172 -4.04 5.49 -24.49
C SER A 172 -3.68 4.72 -25.77
N LYS A 173 -2.41 4.75 -26.18
CA LYS A 173 -1.92 3.98 -27.35
C LYS A 173 -1.98 2.46 -27.17
N LEU A 174 -2.15 1.98 -25.94
CA LEU A 174 -2.19 0.55 -25.62
C LEU A 174 -3.61 -0.01 -25.59
N ILE A 175 -4.63 0.86 -25.65
CA ILE A 175 -6.05 0.49 -25.62
C ILE A 175 -6.62 0.39 -27.06
N LEU A 176 -5.82 0.74 -28.07
CA LEU A 176 -6.09 0.57 -29.51
C LEU A 176 -5.37 -0.67 -30.05
#